data_AF-A0A940BHP0-F1
#
_entry.id   AF-A0A940BHP0-F1
#
_cell.length_a   1.000
_cell.length_b   1.000
_cell.length_c   1.000
_cell.angle_alpha   90.00
_cell.angle_beta   90.00
_cell.angle_gamma   90.00
#
_symmetry.space_group_name_H-M   'P 1'
#
loop_
_entity.id
_entity.type
_entity.pdbx_description
1 polymer ?
#
loop_
_entity_poly.entity_id
_entity_poly.type
_entity_poly.pdbx_seq_one_letter_code
_entity_poly.pdbx_strand_id
1 'polypeptide(L)'
;MKRVLILATLALFGISTLTTSCIVSKKKYNTAVANGRRSLDSLNRVFNKTVEGFNQATNSLKTNNSSKDITLDSLIRENQKLAGDKATLNQNLINSINEFNEERAKLARKTRTADSLMNILALQSEAQDSIRNLDEGRQQELQTILATINKALTGINQSDAKAKIAGPGVIVTISNDYLYKTAAGTEISTKGATLISKLAAVFTLNENCRVNVIAHTDNNGTAKALLEQSARKASAVVSAIAESSTL
;
A
#
# COMPACT_ATOMS: atom_id res chain seq x y z
N MET A 1 145.65 3.51 46.42
CA MET A 1 144.65 2.48 46.82
C MET A 1 143.94 2.82 48.14
N LYS A 2 143.37 4.02 48.31
CA LYS A 2 142.54 4.35 49.50
C LYS A 2 141.21 5.06 49.17
N ARG A 3 141.04 5.50 47.91
CA ARG A 3 139.78 6.08 47.39
C ARG A 3 138.66 5.04 47.22
N VAL A 4 139.01 3.75 47.16
CA VAL A 4 138.04 2.63 47.07
C VAL A 4 137.45 2.29 48.46
N LEU A 5 138.14 2.63 49.56
CA LEU A 5 137.67 2.31 50.91
C LEU A 5 136.61 3.29 51.44
N ILE A 6 136.62 4.54 50.94
CA ILE A 6 135.65 5.57 51.29
C ILE A 6 134.33 5.37 50.52
N LEU A 7 134.39 4.83 49.30
CA LEU A 7 133.21 4.45 48.50
C LEU A 7 132.49 3.21 49.05
N ALA A 8 133.23 2.26 49.64
CA ALA A 8 132.64 1.07 50.27
C ALA A 8 131.92 1.39 51.59
N THR A 9 132.38 2.39 52.34
CA THR A 9 131.75 2.80 53.61
C THR A 9 130.52 3.68 53.40
N LEU A 10 130.46 4.47 52.32
CA LEU A 10 129.23 5.18 51.93
C LEU A 10 128.16 4.21 51.39
N ALA A 11 128.57 3.15 50.69
CA ALA A 11 127.66 2.12 50.18
C ALA A 11 127.04 1.27 51.31
N LEU A 12 127.73 1.04 52.43
CA LEU A 12 127.17 0.32 53.58
C LEU A 12 126.13 1.14 54.37
N PHE A 13 126.26 2.47 54.41
CA PHE A 13 125.27 3.33 55.07
C PHE A 13 124.04 3.61 54.17
N GLY A 14 124.21 3.58 52.85
CA GLY A 14 123.11 3.74 51.88
C GLY A 14 122.22 2.51 51.68
N ILE A 15 122.72 1.31 52.02
CA ILE A 15 121.95 0.05 51.91
C ILE A 15 121.13 -0.24 53.19
N SER A 16 121.50 0.34 54.33
CA SER A 16 120.74 0.19 55.59
C SER A 16 119.45 1.02 55.66
N THR A 17 119.20 1.94 54.72
CA THR A 17 117.98 2.76 54.67
C THR A 17 116.96 2.27 53.63
N LEU A 18 117.24 1.15 52.94
CA LEU A 18 116.35 0.59 51.90
C LEU A 18 115.62 -0.69 52.34
N THR A 19 115.78 -1.14 53.59
CA THR A 19 115.10 -2.31 54.16
C THR A 19 114.01 -1.99 55.19
N THR A 20 113.60 -0.72 55.34
CA THR A 20 112.39 -0.36 56.12
C THR A 20 111.10 -0.54 55.33
N SER A 21 111.06 -1.50 54.40
CA SER A 21 109.81 -2.02 53.85
C SER A 21 109.30 -3.15 54.73
N CYS A 22 108.15 -2.91 55.36
CA CYS A 22 107.17 -3.93 55.70
C CYS A 22 107.47 -4.87 56.89
N ILE A 23 107.89 -4.36 58.04
CA ILE A 23 107.21 -4.81 59.27
C ILE A 23 105.91 -4.02 59.35
N VAL A 24 104.98 -4.33 58.43
CA VAL A 24 103.59 -3.99 58.66
C VAL A 24 103.22 -4.83 59.87
N SER A 25 103.16 -4.20 61.04
CA SER A 25 102.60 -4.80 62.25
C SER A 25 101.42 -5.66 61.83
N LYS A 26 101.37 -6.94 62.25
CA LYS A 26 100.27 -7.88 61.94
C LYS A 26 98.90 -7.19 62.06
N LYS A 27 98.79 -6.23 62.99
CA LYS A 27 97.67 -5.30 63.17
C LYS A 27 97.34 -4.43 61.95
N LYS A 28 98.30 -3.72 61.34
CA LYS A 28 98.10 -2.85 60.16
C LYS A 28 97.72 -3.66 58.90
N TYR A 29 98.36 -4.81 58.67
CA TYR A 29 98.02 -5.70 57.56
C TYR A 29 96.62 -6.30 57.75
N ASN A 30 96.33 -6.82 58.94
CA ASN A 30 95.00 -7.33 59.27
C ASN A 30 93.92 -6.24 59.18
N THR A 31 94.26 -4.98 59.49
CA THR A 31 93.34 -3.84 59.36
C THR A 31 93.11 -3.48 57.89
N ALA A 32 94.16 -3.48 57.05
CA ALA A 32 94.01 -3.25 55.61
C ALA A 32 93.20 -4.37 54.93
N VAL A 33 93.44 -5.63 55.28
CA VAL A 33 92.66 -6.79 54.80
C VAL A 33 91.22 -6.72 55.31
N ALA A 34 90.99 -6.34 56.57
CA ALA A 34 89.64 -6.16 57.12
C ALA A 34 88.88 -5.01 56.44
N ASN A 35 89.56 -3.90 56.13
CA ASN A 35 88.97 -2.77 55.40
C ASN A 35 88.66 -3.14 53.94
N GLY A 36 89.55 -3.88 53.28
CA GLY A 36 89.31 -4.42 51.94
C GLY A 36 88.10 -5.37 51.91
N ARG A 37 87.98 -6.26 52.91
CA ARG A 37 86.81 -7.13 53.08
C ARG A 37 85.53 -6.33 53.30
N ARG A 38 85.55 -5.33 54.20
CA ARG A 38 84.39 -4.44 54.43
C ARG A 38 83.98 -3.66 53.17
N SER A 39 84.96 -3.17 52.40
CA SER A 39 84.71 -2.49 51.13
C SER A 39 84.07 -3.43 50.12
N LEU A 40 84.59 -4.66 50.01
CA LEU A 40 84.05 -5.69 49.13
C LEU A 40 82.63 -6.12 49.56
N ASP A 41 82.38 -6.29 50.85
CA ASP A 41 81.05 -6.56 51.40
C ASP A 41 80.08 -5.42 51.11
N SER A 42 80.51 -4.16 51.25
CA SER A 42 79.68 -2.99 50.94
C SER A 42 79.36 -2.89 49.45
N LEU A 43 80.34 -3.18 48.58
CA LEU A 43 80.15 -3.19 47.13
C LEU A 43 79.22 -4.33 46.72
N ASN A 44 79.38 -5.51 47.30
CA ASN A 44 78.53 -6.66 47.05
C ASN A 44 77.08 -6.39 47.50
N ARG A 45 76.88 -5.70 48.63
CA ARG A 45 75.55 -5.24 49.06
C ARG A 45 74.91 -4.26 48.08
N VAL A 46 75.67 -3.26 47.60
CA VAL A 46 75.16 -2.28 46.62
C VAL A 46 74.86 -2.96 45.29
N PHE A 47 75.74 -3.87 44.84
CA PHE A 47 75.55 -4.65 43.63
C PHE A 47 74.30 -5.53 43.72
N ASN A 48 74.15 -6.30 44.81
CA ASN A 48 72.97 -7.15 45.03
C ASN A 48 71.69 -6.33 45.07
N LYS A 49 71.67 -5.19 45.78
CA LYS A 49 70.52 -4.27 45.81
C LYS A 49 70.18 -3.72 44.43
N THR A 50 71.19 -3.42 43.61
CA THR A 50 71.00 -2.93 42.24
C THR A 50 70.43 -4.03 41.35
N VAL A 51 70.94 -5.26 41.45
CA VAL A 51 70.42 -6.43 40.73
C VAL A 51 68.99 -6.73 41.14
N GLU A 52 68.67 -6.69 42.44
CA GLU A 52 67.29 -6.83 42.93
C GLU A 52 66.37 -5.75 42.37
N GLY A 53 66.81 -4.48 42.36
CA GLY A 53 66.06 -3.38 41.76
C GLY A 53 65.81 -3.56 40.27
N PHE A 54 66.81 -4.00 39.50
CA PHE A 54 66.64 -4.33 38.08
C PHE A 54 65.70 -5.51 37.86
N ASN A 55 65.78 -6.55 38.68
CA ASN A 55 64.87 -7.70 38.61
C ASN A 55 63.43 -7.28 38.91
N GLN A 56 63.21 -6.43 39.91
CA GLN A 56 61.89 -5.86 40.21
C GLN A 56 61.34 -5.04 39.04
N ALA A 57 62.15 -4.11 38.49
CA ALA A 57 61.74 -3.30 37.35
C ALA A 57 61.42 -4.16 36.11
N THR A 58 62.23 -5.19 35.84
CA THR A 58 62.02 -6.14 34.74
C THR A 58 60.71 -6.92 34.93
N ASN A 59 60.44 -7.39 36.14
CA ASN A 59 59.20 -8.09 36.46
C ASN A 59 57.98 -7.16 36.32
N SER A 60 58.05 -5.92 36.82
CA SER A 60 56.98 -4.94 36.66
C SER A 60 56.71 -4.58 35.20
N LEU A 61 57.76 -4.39 34.39
CA LEU A 61 57.64 -4.17 32.94
C LEU A 61 57.00 -5.37 32.24
N LYS A 62 57.40 -6.58 32.59
CA LYS A 62 56.81 -7.81 32.05
C LYS A 62 55.32 -7.91 32.38
N THR A 63 54.93 -7.69 33.64
CA THR A 63 53.52 -7.69 34.06
C THR A 63 52.73 -6.61 33.33
N ASN A 64 53.26 -5.39 33.23
CA ASN A 64 52.59 -4.29 32.53
C ASN A 64 52.42 -4.57 31.03
N ASN A 65 53.41 -5.16 30.36
CA ASN A 65 53.27 -5.57 28.97
C ASN A 65 52.20 -6.65 28.80
N SER A 66 52.19 -7.68 29.65
CA SER A 66 51.13 -8.69 29.62
C SER A 66 49.73 -8.10 29.85
N SER A 67 49.59 -7.14 30.77
CA SER A 67 48.30 -6.43 30.97
C SER A 67 47.90 -5.59 29.75
N LYS A 68 48.85 -4.96 29.08
CA LYS A 68 48.60 -4.21 27.83
C LYS A 68 48.18 -5.14 26.69
N ASP A 69 48.83 -6.29 26.54
CA ASP A 69 48.47 -7.29 25.52
C ASP A 69 47.04 -7.79 25.73
N ILE A 70 46.65 -8.11 26.97
CA ILE A 70 45.28 -8.50 27.31
C ILE A 70 44.27 -7.39 26.95
N THR A 71 44.60 -6.14 27.26
CA THR A 71 43.73 -4.99 26.96
C THR A 71 43.59 -4.79 25.46
N LEU A 72 44.70 -4.91 24.71
CA LEU A 72 44.71 -4.80 23.26
C LEU A 72 43.84 -5.89 22.61
N ASP A 73 43.97 -7.14 23.07
CA ASP A 73 43.13 -8.25 22.61
C ASP A 73 41.65 -8.04 22.91
N SER A 74 41.32 -7.43 24.05
CA SER A 74 39.94 -7.07 24.40
C SER A 74 39.39 -6.00 23.46
N LEU A 75 40.16 -4.94 23.21
CA LEU A 75 39.77 -3.85 22.30
C LEU A 75 39.64 -4.30 20.85
N ILE A 76 40.47 -5.24 20.40
CA ILE A 76 40.35 -5.85 19.06
C ILE A 76 39.03 -6.62 18.95
N ARG A 77 38.70 -7.45 19.96
CA ARG A 77 37.42 -8.19 19.98
C ARG A 77 36.22 -7.27 20.02
N GLU A 78 36.27 -6.22 20.82
CA GLU A 78 35.19 -5.23 20.91
C GLU A 78 35.00 -4.49 19.58
N ASN A 79 36.08 -4.05 18.92
CA ASN A 79 36.00 -3.41 17.61
C ASN A 79 35.43 -4.35 16.55
N GLN A 80 35.82 -5.63 16.56
CA GLN A 80 35.25 -6.63 15.66
C GLN A 80 33.75 -6.83 15.89
N LYS A 81 33.33 -6.88 17.17
CA LYS A 81 31.92 -6.98 17.54
C LYS A 81 31.13 -5.75 17.08
N LEU A 82 31.62 -4.55 17.38
CA LEU A 82 30.99 -3.29 16.98
C LEU A 82 30.88 -3.16 15.46
N ALA A 83 31.90 -3.60 14.72
CA ALA A 83 31.85 -3.63 13.26
C ALA A 83 30.76 -4.59 12.75
N GLY A 84 30.61 -5.76 13.38
CA GLY A 84 29.54 -6.72 13.10
C GLY A 84 28.15 -6.14 13.40
N ASP A 85 27.96 -5.60 14.60
CA ASP A 85 26.69 -5.01 15.05
C ASP A 85 26.28 -3.85 14.13
N LYS A 86 27.24 -3.00 13.71
CA LYS A 86 27.00 -1.92 12.74
C LYS A 86 26.57 -2.44 11.38
N ALA A 87 27.20 -3.52 10.89
CA ALA A 87 26.83 -4.13 9.64
C ALA A 87 25.40 -4.71 9.68
N THR A 88 25.05 -5.41 10.76
CA THR A 88 23.70 -5.94 10.98
C THR A 88 22.66 -4.83 11.10
N LEU A 89 22.95 -3.77 11.85
CA LEU A 89 22.04 -2.64 11.98
C LEU A 89 21.81 -1.93 10.63
N ASN A 90 22.87 -1.73 9.84
CA ASN A 90 22.75 -1.16 8.50
C ASN A 90 21.89 -2.04 7.60
N GLN A 91 22.06 -3.36 7.65
CA GLN A 91 21.25 -4.28 6.86
C GLN A 91 19.77 -4.24 7.27
N ASN A 92 19.50 -4.21 8.57
CA ASN A 92 18.13 -4.10 9.08
C ASN A 92 17.48 -2.78 8.64
N LEU A 93 18.23 -1.67 8.70
CA LEU A 93 17.75 -0.36 8.25
C LEU A 93 17.40 -0.39 6.75
N ILE A 94 18.25 -0.98 5.91
CA ILE A 94 17.98 -1.14 4.47
C ILE A 94 16.69 -1.94 4.25
N ASN A 95 16.53 -3.06 4.97
CA ASN A 95 15.34 -3.90 4.85
C ASN A 95 14.07 -3.13 5.26
N SER A 96 14.10 -2.42 6.39
CA SER A 96 12.97 -1.61 6.85
C SER A 96 12.63 -0.46 5.89
N ILE A 97 13.63 0.18 5.26
CA ILE A 97 13.40 1.20 4.24
C ILE A 97 12.69 0.60 3.01
N ASN A 98 13.11 -0.60 2.59
CA ASN A 98 12.48 -1.28 1.45
C ASN A 98 11.03 -1.65 1.76
N GLU A 99 10.77 -2.26 2.92
CA GLU A 99 9.42 -2.60 3.39
C GLU A 99 8.51 -1.37 3.45
N PHE A 100 9.01 -0.27 4.04
CA PHE A 100 8.26 0.98 4.13
C PHE A 100 7.91 1.56 2.75
N ASN A 101 8.85 1.51 1.80
CA ASN A 101 8.61 1.99 0.44
C ASN A 101 7.59 1.11 -0.31
N GLU A 102 7.62 -0.20 -0.10
CA GLU A 102 6.63 -1.11 -0.66
C GLU A 102 5.23 -0.85 -0.10
N GLU A 103 5.10 -0.68 1.21
CA GLU A 103 3.83 -0.35 1.84
C GLU A 103 3.28 0.99 1.36
N ARG A 104 4.15 2.00 1.26
CA ARG A 104 3.77 3.31 0.72
C ARG A 104 3.28 3.21 -0.73
N ALA A 105 3.93 2.38 -1.56
CA ALA A 105 3.48 2.13 -2.92
C ALA A 105 2.13 1.39 -2.96
N LYS A 106 1.91 0.41 -2.08
CA LYS A 106 0.62 -0.29 -1.94
C LYS A 106 -0.49 0.66 -1.51
N LEU A 107 -0.24 1.54 -0.55
CA LEU A 107 -1.20 2.53 -0.06
C LEU A 107 -1.57 3.54 -1.16
N ALA A 108 -0.58 4.02 -1.92
CA ALA A 108 -0.82 4.91 -3.06
C ALA A 108 -1.70 4.25 -4.13
N ARG A 109 -1.49 2.96 -4.41
CA ARG A 109 -2.35 2.18 -5.33
C ARG A 109 -3.78 2.08 -4.79
N LYS A 110 -3.96 1.69 -3.52
CA LYS A 110 -5.27 1.59 -2.89
C LYS A 110 -6.04 2.91 -2.91
N THR A 111 -5.36 4.03 -2.65
CA THR A 111 -5.96 5.37 -2.68
C THR A 111 -6.48 5.70 -4.07
N ARG A 112 -5.66 5.51 -5.13
CA ARG A 112 -6.10 5.72 -6.51
C ARG A 112 -7.28 4.83 -6.90
N THR A 113 -7.29 3.57 -6.46
CA THR A 113 -8.42 2.67 -6.70
C THR A 113 -9.68 3.14 -5.98
N ALA A 114 -9.57 3.61 -4.73
CA ALA A 114 -10.69 4.16 -3.99
C ALA A 114 -11.26 5.41 -4.67
N ASP A 115 -10.42 6.34 -5.12
CA ASP A 115 -10.84 7.54 -5.85
C ASP A 115 -11.56 7.17 -7.16
N SER A 116 -11.02 6.20 -7.89
CA SER A 116 -11.65 5.69 -9.12
C SER A 116 -13.01 5.05 -8.85
N LEU A 117 -13.13 4.28 -7.77
CA LEU A 117 -14.40 3.66 -7.39
C LEU A 117 -15.43 4.71 -6.96
N MET A 118 -15.02 5.74 -6.22
CA MET A 118 -15.90 6.85 -5.85
C MET A 118 -16.44 7.57 -7.09
N ASN A 119 -15.60 7.83 -8.09
CA ASN A 119 -16.04 8.44 -9.34
C ASN A 119 -17.03 7.54 -10.11
N ILE A 120 -16.76 6.24 -10.20
CA ILE A 120 -17.68 5.29 -10.84
C ILE A 120 -19.03 5.26 -10.10
N LEU A 121 -19.03 5.25 -8.77
CA LEU A 121 -20.26 5.26 -7.97
C LEU A 121 -21.05 6.56 -8.16
N ALA A 122 -20.37 7.71 -8.24
CA ALA A 122 -21.02 8.99 -8.52
C ALA A 122 -21.72 8.99 -9.89
N LEU A 123 -21.03 8.53 -10.94
CA LEU A 123 -21.60 8.40 -12.29
C LEU A 123 -22.77 7.40 -12.33
N GLN A 124 -22.68 6.30 -11.60
CA GLN A 124 -23.77 5.33 -11.49
C GLN A 124 -25.00 5.93 -10.80
N SER A 125 -24.80 6.70 -9.73
CA SER A 125 -25.89 7.39 -9.04
C SER A 125 -26.59 8.38 -9.97
N GLU A 126 -25.83 9.21 -10.70
CA GLU A 126 -26.38 10.18 -11.64
C GLU A 126 -27.16 9.49 -12.78
N ALA A 127 -26.64 8.39 -13.31
CA ALA A 127 -27.33 7.61 -14.32
C ALA A 127 -28.63 6.99 -13.78
N GLN A 128 -28.63 6.50 -12.54
CA GLN A 128 -29.83 5.97 -11.88
C GLN A 128 -30.89 7.05 -11.68
N ASP A 129 -30.50 8.23 -11.21
CA ASP A 129 -31.41 9.36 -11.02
C ASP A 129 -32.00 9.82 -12.35
N SER A 130 -31.19 9.87 -13.41
CA SER A 130 -31.65 10.20 -14.76
C SER A 130 -32.68 9.20 -15.29
N ILE A 131 -32.39 7.89 -15.17
CA ILE A 131 -33.32 6.82 -15.57
C ILE A 131 -34.63 6.91 -14.78
N ARG A 132 -34.54 7.15 -13.48
CA ARG A 132 -35.70 7.28 -12.60
C ARG A 132 -36.57 8.47 -13.01
N ASN A 133 -35.96 9.63 -13.27
CA ASN A 133 -36.68 10.83 -13.72
C ASN A 133 -37.37 10.60 -15.07
N LEU A 134 -36.72 9.90 -16.01
CA LEU A 134 -37.31 9.53 -17.29
C LEU A 134 -38.50 8.58 -17.12
N ASP A 135 -38.40 7.59 -16.23
CA ASP A 135 -39.50 6.64 -16.00
C ASP A 135 -40.69 7.29 -15.28
N GLU A 136 -40.42 8.14 -14.29
CA GLU A 136 -41.47 8.94 -13.62
C GLU A 136 -42.17 9.88 -14.61
N GLY A 137 -41.42 10.57 -15.47
CA GLY A 137 -41.99 11.42 -16.53
C GLY A 137 -42.84 10.63 -17.53
N ARG A 138 -42.32 9.48 -18.00
CA ARG A 138 -43.06 8.57 -18.89
C ARG A 138 -44.36 8.07 -18.25
N GLN A 139 -44.32 7.71 -16.97
CA GLN A 139 -45.50 7.23 -16.25
C GLN A 139 -46.56 8.34 -16.12
N GLN A 140 -46.15 9.58 -15.86
CA GLN A 140 -47.06 10.73 -15.83
C GLN A 140 -47.69 11.01 -17.21
N GLU A 141 -46.92 10.90 -18.29
CA GLU A 141 -47.40 11.04 -19.66
C GLU A 141 -48.45 9.97 -19.98
N LEU A 142 -48.16 8.69 -19.66
CA LEU A 142 -49.10 7.59 -19.84
C LEU A 142 -50.39 7.77 -19.04
N GLN A 143 -50.31 8.29 -17.82
CA GLN A 143 -51.49 8.61 -17.00
C GLN A 143 -52.32 9.74 -17.62
N THR A 144 -51.67 10.76 -18.18
CA THR A 144 -52.34 11.88 -18.86
C THR A 144 -53.06 11.40 -20.13
N ILE A 145 -52.41 10.55 -20.93
CA ILE A 145 -53.01 9.92 -22.10
C ILE A 145 -54.20 9.04 -21.68
N LEU A 146 -54.01 8.19 -20.66
CA LEU A 146 -55.09 7.33 -20.14
C LEU A 146 -56.28 8.15 -19.66
N ALA A 147 -56.07 9.25 -18.95
CA ALA A 147 -57.15 10.14 -18.50
C ALA A 147 -57.90 10.75 -19.69
N THR A 148 -57.17 11.18 -20.71
CA THR A 148 -57.77 11.77 -21.93
C THR A 148 -58.56 10.73 -22.72
N ILE A 149 -58.05 9.50 -22.83
CA ILE A 149 -58.78 8.37 -23.42
C ILE A 149 -60.03 8.06 -22.60
N ASN A 150 -59.93 7.95 -21.27
CA ASN A 150 -61.10 7.68 -20.41
C ASN A 150 -62.17 8.78 -20.53
N LYS A 151 -61.76 10.04 -20.72
CA LYS A 151 -62.67 11.14 -21.05
C LYS A 151 -63.36 10.91 -22.40
N ALA A 152 -62.65 10.45 -23.43
CA ALA A 152 -63.24 10.06 -24.71
C ALA A 152 -64.23 8.88 -24.58
N LEU A 153 -63.98 7.95 -23.65
CA LEU A 153 -64.84 6.81 -23.33
C LEU A 153 -66.02 7.14 -22.41
N THR A 154 -66.18 8.40 -21.97
CA THR A 154 -67.28 8.78 -21.08
C THR A 154 -68.64 8.51 -21.72
N GLY A 155 -69.52 7.83 -20.98
CA GLY A 155 -70.84 7.41 -21.44
C GLY A 155 -70.88 6.07 -22.20
N ILE A 156 -69.74 5.38 -22.29
CA ILE A 156 -69.65 4.03 -22.87
C ILE A 156 -69.57 3.01 -21.73
N ASN A 157 -70.27 1.88 -21.85
CA ASN A 157 -70.20 0.80 -20.87
C ASN A 157 -68.79 0.17 -20.86
N GLN A 158 -68.32 -0.25 -19.69
CA GLN A 158 -67.00 -0.90 -19.57
C GLN A 158 -66.89 -2.25 -20.28
N SER A 159 -68.02 -2.89 -20.59
CA SER A 159 -68.08 -4.09 -21.44
C SER A 159 -67.80 -3.78 -22.91
N ASP A 160 -68.11 -2.54 -23.34
CA ASP A 160 -68.04 -2.10 -24.72
C ASP A 160 -66.73 -1.38 -25.03
N ALA A 161 -66.21 -0.58 -24.09
CA ALA A 161 -64.89 0.03 -24.23
C ALA A 161 -64.21 0.26 -22.87
N LYS A 162 -62.90 0.01 -22.81
CA LYS A 162 -62.08 0.29 -21.63
C LYS A 162 -60.63 0.57 -22.03
N ALA A 163 -59.94 1.37 -21.23
CA ALA A 163 -58.53 1.67 -21.40
C ALA A 163 -57.72 1.34 -20.15
N LYS A 164 -56.48 0.90 -20.32
CA LYS A 164 -55.54 0.70 -19.20
C LYS A 164 -54.10 0.88 -19.66
N ILE A 165 -53.22 1.26 -18.74
CA ILE A 165 -51.78 1.20 -18.96
C ILE A 165 -51.35 -0.27 -18.94
N ALA A 166 -50.57 -0.69 -19.93
CA ALA A 166 -49.99 -2.01 -20.02
C ALA A 166 -48.61 -1.91 -20.69
N GLY A 167 -47.56 -2.18 -19.91
CA GLY A 167 -46.18 -2.09 -20.39
C GLY A 167 -45.82 -0.66 -20.83
N PRO A 168 -45.33 -0.45 -22.06
CA PRO A 168 -44.87 0.85 -22.52
C PRO A 168 -45.99 1.79 -23.00
N GLY A 169 -47.27 1.38 -22.96
CA GLY A 169 -48.35 2.15 -23.58
C GLY A 169 -49.71 1.99 -22.92
N VAL A 170 -50.70 2.65 -23.52
CA VAL A 170 -52.12 2.53 -23.15
C VAL A 170 -52.81 1.61 -24.14
N ILE A 171 -53.48 0.57 -23.64
CA ILE A 171 -54.29 -0.34 -24.44
C ILE A 171 -55.74 0.09 -24.31
N VAL A 172 -56.39 0.32 -25.45
CA VAL A 172 -57.85 0.52 -25.55
C VAL A 172 -58.46 -0.74 -26.10
N THR A 173 -59.40 -1.34 -25.38
CA THR A 173 -60.17 -2.50 -25.81
C THR A 173 -61.57 -2.04 -26.14
N ILE A 174 -62.07 -2.40 -27.33
CA ILE A 174 -63.42 -2.06 -27.80
C ILE A 174 -64.10 -3.35 -28.26
N SER A 175 -65.36 -3.57 -27.89
CA SER A 175 -66.14 -4.73 -28.31
C SER A 175 -66.50 -4.65 -29.79
N ASN A 176 -66.56 -5.81 -30.46
CA ASN A 176 -66.96 -5.86 -31.86
C ASN A 176 -68.39 -5.33 -32.06
N ASP A 177 -69.30 -5.60 -31.11
CA ASP A 177 -70.71 -5.22 -31.20
C ASP A 177 -70.91 -3.70 -31.06
N TYR A 178 -70.03 -3.03 -30.31
CA TYR A 178 -70.05 -1.57 -30.23
C TYR A 178 -69.45 -0.93 -31.48
N LEU A 179 -68.35 -1.50 -31.99
CA LEU A 179 -67.55 -0.91 -33.06
C LEU A 179 -68.15 -1.09 -34.46
N TYR A 180 -68.68 -2.28 -34.76
CA TYR A 180 -69.19 -2.64 -36.09
C TYR A 180 -70.72 -2.73 -36.12
N LYS A 181 -71.33 -2.55 -37.29
CA LYS A 181 -72.80 -2.69 -37.47
C LYS A 181 -73.29 -4.11 -37.21
N THR A 182 -72.45 -5.10 -37.53
CA THR A 182 -72.71 -6.52 -37.27
C THR A 182 -71.44 -7.17 -36.75
N ALA A 183 -71.57 -8.15 -35.85
CA ALA A 183 -70.43 -8.83 -35.24
C ALA A 183 -69.48 -9.48 -36.27
N ALA A 184 -70.03 -9.96 -37.39
CA ALA A 184 -69.27 -10.60 -38.46
C ALA A 184 -68.73 -9.60 -39.51
N GLY A 185 -69.33 -8.41 -39.61
CA GLY A 185 -69.03 -7.41 -40.63
C GLY A 185 -67.80 -6.56 -40.33
N THR A 186 -67.46 -5.71 -41.30
CA THR A 186 -66.35 -4.73 -41.24
C THR A 186 -66.86 -3.29 -41.29
N GLU A 187 -68.16 -3.10 -41.52
CA GLU A 187 -68.77 -1.77 -41.54
C GLU A 187 -68.85 -1.21 -40.12
N ILE A 188 -68.27 -0.03 -39.93
CA ILE A 188 -68.26 0.66 -38.64
C ILE A 188 -69.66 1.21 -38.33
N SER A 189 -70.12 1.03 -37.10
CA SER A 189 -71.40 1.56 -36.63
C SER A 189 -71.32 3.08 -36.42
N THR A 190 -72.45 3.79 -36.38
CA THR A 190 -72.44 5.24 -36.06
C THR A 190 -71.83 5.53 -34.69
N LYS A 191 -72.05 4.64 -33.71
CA LYS A 191 -71.45 4.73 -32.37
C LYS A 191 -69.94 4.47 -32.41
N GLY A 192 -69.51 3.47 -33.19
CA GLY A 192 -68.11 3.15 -33.44
C GLY A 192 -67.36 4.30 -34.11
N ALA A 193 -67.94 4.90 -35.15
CA ALA A 193 -67.36 6.06 -35.84
C ALA A 193 -67.22 7.26 -34.91
N THR A 194 -68.23 7.53 -34.07
CA THR A 194 -68.17 8.61 -33.06
C THR A 194 -67.04 8.36 -32.05
N LEU A 195 -66.88 7.12 -31.57
CA LEU A 195 -65.80 6.76 -30.66
C LEU A 195 -64.43 6.89 -31.34
N ILE A 196 -64.28 6.38 -32.56
CA ILE A 196 -63.03 6.48 -33.33
C ILE A 196 -62.64 7.94 -33.53
N SER A 197 -63.58 8.81 -33.88
CA SER A 197 -63.32 10.25 -34.03
C SER A 197 -62.83 10.88 -32.72
N LYS A 198 -63.44 10.55 -31.57
CA LYS A 198 -62.96 11.01 -30.26
C LYS A 198 -61.56 10.51 -29.94
N LEU A 199 -61.25 9.24 -30.25
CA LEU A 199 -59.92 8.67 -30.03
C LEU A 199 -58.87 9.27 -30.98
N ALA A 200 -59.24 9.52 -32.25
CA ALA A 200 -58.39 10.19 -33.23
C ALA A 200 -57.99 11.58 -32.75
N ALA A 201 -58.91 12.35 -32.16
CA ALA A 201 -58.59 13.64 -31.54
C ALA A 201 -57.58 13.52 -30.38
N VAL A 202 -57.64 12.43 -29.59
CA VAL A 202 -56.62 12.16 -28.57
C VAL A 202 -55.27 11.86 -29.22
N PHE A 203 -55.23 11.08 -30.30
CA PHE A 203 -53.99 10.74 -30.98
C PHE A 203 -53.32 11.97 -31.62
N THR A 204 -54.09 12.87 -32.22
CA THR A 204 -53.57 14.12 -32.80
C THR A 204 -52.93 15.02 -31.73
N LEU A 205 -53.47 15.06 -30.51
CA LEU A 205 -52.88 15.83 -29.40
C LEU A 205 -51.62 15.18 -28.81
N ASN A 206 -51.31 13.95 -29.19
CA ASN A 206 -50.19 13.16 -28.67
C ASN A 206 -49.33 12.63 -29.84
N GLU A 207 -48.77 13.54 -30.65
CA GLU A 207 -48.06 13.24 -31.91
C GLU A 207 -46.86 12.27 -31.75
N ASN A 208 -46.29 12.20 -30.55
CA ASN A 208 -45.18 11.28 -30.25
C ASN A 208 -45.64 9.82 -30.01
N CYS A 209 -46.95 9.55 -30.05
CA CYS A 209 -47.51 8.21 -29.86
C CYS A 209 -47.70 7.48 -31.18
N ARG A 210 -47.24 6.23 -31.25
CA ARG A 210 -47.60 5.32 -32.34
C ARG A 210 -48.88 4.57 -31.98
N VAL A 211 -49.88 4.66 -32.85
CA VAL A 211 -51.12 3.89 -32.72
C VAL A 211 -50.96 2.55 -33.44
N ASN A 212 -51.23 1.45 -32.74
CA ASN A 212 -51.29 0.11 -33.33
C ASN A 212 -52.70 -0.46 -33.16
N VAL A 213 -53.30 -0.90 -34.25
CA VAL A 213 -54.66 -1.44 -34.27
C VAL A 213 -54.56 -2.95 -34.46
N ILE A 214 -55.06 -3.70 -33.47
CA ILE A 214 -55.11 -5.16 -33.51
C ILE A 214 -56.58 -5.57 -33.35
N ALA A 215 -57.06 -6.37 -34.31
CA ALA A 215 -58.38 -6.96 -34.22
C ALA A 215 -58.27 -8.42 -33.79
N HIS A 216 -59.16 -8.84 -32.90
CA HIS A 216 -59.30 -10.23 -32.47
C HIS A 216 -60.65 -10.78 -32.93
N THR A 217 -60.66 -12.06 -33.28
CA THR A 217 -61.87 -12.84 -33.54
C THR A 217 -62.06 -13.85 -32.42
N ASP A 218 -63.23 -14.47 -32.37
CA ASP A 218 -63.37 -15.72 -31.64
C ASP A 218 -62.62 -16.86 -32.38
N ASN A 219 -62.77 -18.08 -31.90
CA ASN A 219 -62.19 -19.28 -32.48
C ASN A 219 -63.17 -20.05 -33.39
N ASN A 220 -64.26 -19.41 -33.84
CA ASN A 220 -65.32 -20.07 -34.62
C ASN A 220 -65.07 -19.94 -36.12
N GLY A 221 -64.26 -20.84 -36.69
CA GLY A 221 -64.01 -20.89 -38.13
C GLY A 221 -62.66 -21.48 -38.49
N THR A 222 -62.26 -21.36 -39.76
CA THR A 222 -60.92 -21.75 -40.20
C THR A 222 -59.90 -20.66 -39.88
N ALA A 223 -58.66 -21.04 -39.55
CA ALA A 223 -57.60 -20.08 -39.23
C ALA A 223 -57.41 -19.01 -40.32
N LYS A 224 -57.52 -19.41 -41.59
CA LYS A 224 -57.45 -18.49 -42.74
C LYS A 224 -58.59 -17.46 -42.72
N ALA A 225 -59.83 -17.91 -42.54
CA ALA A 225 -60.99 -17.02 -42.51
C ALA A 225 -60.94 -16.04 -41.33
N LEU A 226 -60.49 -16.50 -40.16
CA LEU A 226 -60.34 -15.67 -38.96
C LEU A 226 -59.22 -14.62 -39.11
N LEU A 227 -58.08 -15.00 -39.70
CA LEU A 227 -56.98 -14.08 -40.00
C LEU A 227 -57.39 -13.01 -41.03
N GLU A 228 -58.09 -13.41 -42.08
CA GLU A 228 -58.63 -12.45 -43.06
C GLU A 228 -59.66 -11.52 -42.43
N GLN A 229 -60.53 -12.04 -41.56
CA GLN A 229 -61.53 -11.23 -40.87
C GLN A 229 -60.90 -10.22 -39.92
N SER A 230 -59.92 -10.62 -39.11
CA SER A 230 -59.21 -9.69 -38.21
C SER A 230 -58.44 -8.63 -39.00
N ALA A 231 -57.75 -9.01 -40.09
CA ALA A 231 -57.06 -8.06 -40.96
C ALA A 231 -58.01 -7.01 -41.56
N ARG A 232 -59.16 -7.44 -42.10
CA ARG A 232 -60.16 -6.52 -42.66
C ARG A 232 -60.75 -5.59 -41.60
N LYS A 233 -61.05 -6.11 -40.41
CA LYS A 233 -61.55 -5.33 -39.27
C LYS A 233 -60.54 -4.27 -38.82
N ALA A 234 -59.29 -4.66 -38.60
CA ALA A 234 -58.22 -3.72 -38.24
C ALA A 234 -58.04 -2.64 -39.31
N SER A 235 -58.03 -3.02 -40.59
CA SER A 235 -57.94 -2.09 -41.72
C SER A 235 -59.07 -1.07 -41.74
N ALA A 236 -60.32 -1.49 -41.50
CA ALA A 236 -61.47 -0.58 -41.44
C ALA A 236 -61.30 0.49 -40.34
N VAL A 237 -60.81 0.09 -39.17
CA VAL A 237 -60.55 1.02 -38.06
C VAL A 237 -59.42 1.99 -38.40
N VAL A 238 -58.34 1.50 -39.01
CA VAL A 238 -57.22 2.36 -39.46
C VAL A 238 -57.70 3.41 -40.46
N SER A 239 -58.51 3.02 -41.46
CA SER A 239 -59.09 3.95 -42.42
C SER A 239 -59.96 5.01 -41.73
N ALA A 240 -60.82 4.60 -40.80
CA ALA A 240 -61.68 5.53 -40.08
C ALA A 240 -60.91 6.49 -39.15
N ILE A 241 -59.79 6.04 -38.56
CA ILE A 241 -58.88 6.94 -37.83
C ILE A 241 -58.27 7.94 -38.80
N ALA A 242 -57.74 7.50 -39.94
CA ALA A 242 -57.10 8.37 -40.92
C ALA A 242 -58.07 9.45 -41.44
N GLU A 243 -59.31 9.07 -41.77
CA GLU A 243 -60.37 10.00 -42.18
C GLU A 243 -60.71 11.02 -41.08
N SER A 244 -60.70 10.59 -39.81
CA SER A 244 -60.99 11.45 -38.66
C SER A 244 -59.83 12.37 -38.29
N SER A 245 -58.59 12.03 -38.65
CA SER A 245 -57.38 12.81 -38.37
C SER A 245 -57.05 13.85 -39.44
N THR A 246 -57.73 13.82 -40.60
CA THR A 246 -57.60 14.80 -41.70
C THR A 246 -58.59 15.96 -41.63
N LEU A 247 -59.46 15.97 -40.62
CA LEU A 247 -60.43 17.04 -40.33
C LEU A 247 -59.95 17.88 -39.14
#